data_AF-A0A2Z6ALN7-F1
#
_entry.id   AF-A0A2Z6ALN7-F1
#
_cell.length_a   1.000
_cell.length_b   1.000
_cell.length_c   1.000
_cell.angle_alpha   90.00
_cell.angle_beta   90.00
_cell.angle_gamma   90.00
#
_symmetry.space_group_name_H-M   'P 1'
#
loop_
_entity.id
_entity.type
_entity.pdbx_description
1 polymer ?
#
loop_
_entity_poly.entity_id
_entity_poly.type
_entity_poly.pdbx_seq_one_letter_code
_entity_poly.pdbx_strand_id
1 'polypeptide(L)'
;MAQTYIGYSPDVEVLGEDEERLTAEILEIMATTNRRAFERHRHAVRDAHAKSHGFLKGELIVHELPSHLRQGLFARPANYPVVIRLSSAPGDIHSDTIPAPRGMAIKVIGVDGERLLPKTRATTRISCSSTSRP
;
A
#
# COMPACT_ATOMS: atom_id res chain seq x y z
N MET A 1 -19.71 17.89 15.95
CA MET A 1 -19.54 18.45 14.60
C MET A 1 -19.75 17.29 13.62
N ALA A 2 -20.72 17.38 12.71
CA ALA A 2 -20.91 16.33 11.70
C ALA A 2 -19.71 16.37 10.76
N GLN A 3 -18.95 15.28 10.71
CA GLN A 3 -17.82 15.16 9.79
C GLN A 3 -18.39 15.01 8.37
N THR A 4 -18.20 16.03 7.54
CA THR A 4 -18.52 15.96 6.11
C THR A 4 -17.49 15.05 5.44
N TYR A 5 -17.88 13.82 5.12
CA TYR A 5 -17.04 12.90 4.37
C TYR A 5 -16.96 13.32 2.91
N ILE A 6 -15.74 13.37 2.37
CA ILE A 6 -15.48 13.77 0.98
C ILE A 6 -15.52 12.53 0.10
N GLY A 7 -16.35 12.56 -0.95
CA GLY A 7 -16.30 11.56 -2.01
C GLY A 7 -15.07 11.77 -2.90
N TYR A 8 -14.42 10.70 -3.33
CA TYR A 8 -13.29 10.81 -4.25
C TYR A 8 -13.72 11.44 -5.59
N SER A 9 -13.01 12.48 -6.01
CA SER A 9 -12.96 12.99 -7.38
C SER A 9 -11.50 13.31 -7.73
N PRO A 10 -11.09 13.31 -9.02
CA PRO A 10 -9.74 13.71 -9.41
C PRO A 10 -9.35 15.11 -8.91
N ASP A 11 -10.34 16.01 -8.79
CA ASP A 11 -10.13 17.40 -8.35
C ASP A 11 -9.77 17.55 -6.86
N VAL A 12 -9.82 16.47 -6.07
CA VAL A 12 -9.36 16.50 -4.67
C VAL A 12 -7.83 16.51 -4.56
N GLU A 13 -7.14 16.06 -5.61
CA GLU A 13 -5.68 16.07 -5.68
C GLU A 13 -5.19 17.47 -6.06
N VAL A 14 -4.34 18.05 -5.22
CA VAL A 14 -3.75 19.38 -5.44
C VAL A 14 -2.24 19.21 -5.39
N LEU A 15 -1.58 19.48 -6.51
CA LEU A 15 -0.12 19.43 -6.60
C LEU A 15 0.48 20.58 -5.80
N GLY A 16 1.42 20.25 -4.90
CA GLY A 16 2.17 21.25 -4.16
C GLY A 16 3.22 21.96 -5.04
N GLU A 17 3.54 23.22 -4.73
CA GLU A 17 4.53 24.02 -5.48
C GLU A 17 5.90 23.33 -5.58
N ASP A 18 6.29 22.60 -4.53
CA ASP A 18 7.58 21.91 -4.42
C ASP A 18 7.51 20.41 -4.75
N GLU A 19 6.34 19.90 -5.16
CA GLU A 19 6.09 18.44 -5.23
C GLU A 19 7.01 17.73 -6.22
N GLU A 20 7.26 18.32 -7.40
CA GLU A 20 8.17 17.74 -8.39
C GLU A 20 9.60 17.65 -7.86
N ARG A 21 10.08 18.72 -7.22
CA ARG A 21 11.42 18.80 -6.63
C ARG A 21 11.57 17.77 -5.50
N LEU A 22 10.60 17.70 -4.60
CA LEU A 22 10.60 16.73 -3.49
C LEU A 22 10.49 15.30 -4.00
N THR A 23 9.70 15.05 -5.04
CA THR A 23 9.61 13.75 -5.70
C THR A 23 10.98 13.32 -6.24
N ALA A 24 11.68 14.21 -6.95
CA ALA A 24 13.01 13.92 -7.47
C ALA A 24 14.02 13.62 -6.35
N GLU A 25 14.00 14.40 -5.27
CA GLU A 25 14.87 14.21 -4.10
C GLU A 25 14.60 12.87 -3.40
N ILE A 26 13.33 12.53 -3.18
CA ILE A 26 12.92 11.25 -2.58
C ILE A 26 13.38 10.09 -3.46
N LEU A 27 13.20 10.18 -4.78
CA LEU A 27 13.63 9.14 -5.72
C LEU A 27 15.14 8.91 -5.66
N GLU A 28 15.95 9.97 -5.53
CA GLU A 28 17.40 9.85 -5.39
C GLU A 28 17.81 9.15 -4.09
N ILE A 29 17.16 9.50 -2.97
CA ILE A 29 17.40 8.88 -1.66
C ILE A 29 17.02 7.39 -1.68
N MET A 30 15.84 7.06 -2.22
CA MET A 30 15.37 5.68 -2.37
C MET A 30 16.31 4.88 -3.28
N ALA A 31 16.73 5.44 -4.42
CA ALA A 31 17.66 4.79 -5.32
C ALA A 31 19.02 4.50 -4.66
N THR A 32 19.53 5.42 -3.86
CA THR A 32 20.78 5.24 -3.10
C THR A 32 20.64 4.12 -2.06
N THR A 33 19.52 4.08 -1.34
CA THR A 33 19.25 3.05 -0.33
C THR A 33 19.13 1.67 -0.98
N ASN A 34 18.41 1.56 -2.10
CA ASN A 34 18.30 0.31 -2.86
C ASN A 34 19.64 -0.20 -3.39
N ARG A 35 20.50 0.68 -3.89
CA ARG A 35 21.86 0.28 -4.33
C ARG A 35 22.65 -0.33 -3.17
N ARG A 36 22.61 0.28 -1.98
CA ARG A 36 23.30 -0.26 -0.79
C ARG A 36 22.74 -1.62 -0.36
N ALA A 37 21.41 -1.77 -0.38
CA ALA A 37 20.76 -3.04 -0.08
C ALA A 37 21.16 -4.13 -1.11
N PHE A 38 21.22 -3.77 -2.40
CA PHE A 38 21.67 -4.67 -3.45
C PHE A 38 23.12 -5.10 -3.27
N GLU A 39 24.04 -4.18 -2.94
CA GLU A 39 25.44 -4.54 -2.67
C GLU A 39 25.57 -5.52 -1.50
N ARG A 40 24.72 -5.37 -0.48
CA ARG A 40 24.70 -6.25 0.70
C ARG A 40 24.14 -7.65 0.41
N HIS A 41 23.00 -7.72 -0.27
CA HIS A 41 22.25 -8.99 -0.45
C HIS A 41 22.49 -9.66 -1.80
N ARG A 42 23.10 -8.95 -2.74
CA ARG A 42 23.31 -9.36 -4.14
C ARG A 42 22.02 -9.77 -4.85
N HIS A 43 20.89 -9.27 -4.35
CA HIS A 43 19.54 -9.52 -4.85
C HIS A 43 18.72 -8.24 -4.72
N ALA A 44 17.79 -8.04 -5.66
CA ALA A 44 16.82 -6.96 -5.56
C ALA A 44 15.83 -7.25 -4.43
N VAL A 45 15.84 -6.40 -3.41
CA VAL A 45 14.84 -6.37 -2.33
C VAL A 45 13.89 -5.19 -2.55
N ARG A 46 12.79 -5.13 -1.79
CA ARG A 46 11.88 -3.99 -1.84
C ARG A 46 12.46 -2.81 -1.07
N ASP A 47 12.33 -1.60 -1.61
CA ASP A 47 12.79 -0.34 -1.01
C ASP A 47 12.19 -0.06 0.37
N ALA A 48 10.96 -0.53 0.58
CA ALA A 48 10.33 -0.61 1.89
C ALA A 48 9.65 -1.98 2.01
N HIS A 49 9.46 -2.43 3.23
CA HIS A 49 8.89 -3.74 3.50
C HIS A 49 9.70 -4.89 2.89
N ALA A 50 11.03 -4.83 2.94
CA ALA A 50 11.94 -5.78 2.30
C ALA A 50 11.68 -7.21 2.77
N LYS A 51 11.62 -7.42 4.09
CA LYS A 51 11.38 -8.73 4.69
C LYS A 51 9.89 -9.09 4.72
N SER A 52 9.57 -10.26 4.19
CA SER A 52 8.27 -10.91 4.32
C SER A 52 8.24 -11.87 5.51
N HIS A 53 7.13 -11.90 6.24
CA HIS A 53 6.87 -12.92 7.27
C HIS A 53 5.99 -14.06 6.77
N GLY A 54 5.04 -13.75 5.89
CA GLY A 54 4.12 -14.76 5.39
C GLY A 54 3.14 -14.20 4.37
N PHE A 55 2.49 -15.14 3.69
CA PHE A 55 1.42 -14.89 2.74
C PHE A 55 0.19 -15.68 3.16
N LEU A 56 -0.96 -15.01 3.16
CA LEU A 56 -2.25 -15.61 3.50
C LEU A 56 -3.16 -15.52 2.28
N LYS A 57 -3.96 -16.56 2.06
CA LYS A 57 -5.10 -16.52 1.14
C LYS A 57 -6.36 -16.43 1.98
N GLY A 58 -7.27 -15.54 1.60
CA GLY A 58 -8.53 -15.36 2.32
C GLY A 58 -9.58 -14.71 1.46
N GLU A 59 -10.62 -14.21 2.12
CA GLU A 59 -11.73 -13.48 1.51
C GLU A 59 -11.95 -12.15 2.23
N LEU A 60 -12.18 -11.10 1.45
CA LEU A 60 -12.63 -9.80 1.95
C LEU A 60 -14.14 -9.69 1.71
N ILE A 61 -14.89 -9.59 2.79
CA ILE A 61 -16.35 -9.44 2.76
C ILE A 61 -16.65 -7.95 2.95
N VAL A 62 -17.23 -7.34 1.91
CA VAL A 62 -17.74 -5.98 1.96
C VAL A 62 -19.23 -6.04 2.26
N HIS A 63 -19.62 -5.45 3.38
CA HIS A 63 -21.02 -5.35 3.78
C HIS A 63 -21.70 -4.13 3.17
N GLU A 64 -23.02 -4.03 3.36
CA GLU A 64 -23.76 -2.82 3.03
C GLU A 64 -23.30 -1.68 3.95
N LEU A 65 -22.66 -0.67 3.37
CA LEU A 65 -22.14 0.49 4.11
C LEU A 65 -23.14 1.65 4.08
N PRO A 66 -23.04 2.65 4.97
CA PRO A 66 -23.74 3.93 4.80
C PRO A 66 -23.42 4.59 3.44
N SER A 67 -24.37 5.34 2.88
CA SER A 67 -24.25 5.94 1.54
C SER A 67 -22.97 6.75 1.32
N HIS A 68 -22.50 7.47 2.34
CA HIS A 68 -21.29 8.31 2.27
C HIS A 68 -19.97 7.50 2.22
N LEU A 69 -19.97 6.20 2.50
CA LEU A 69 -18.80 5.32 2.40
C LEU A 69 -18.81 4.43 1.15
N ARG A 70 -19.90 4.44 0.38
CA ARG A 70 -20.08 3.60 -0.81
C ARG A 70 -19.35 4.16 -2.03
N GLN A 71 -18.03 3.97 -2.08
CA GLN A 71 -17.20 4.42 -3.20
C GLN A 71 -16.15 3.36 -3.59
N GLY A 72 -15.82 3.30 -4.87
CA GLY A 72 -14.83 2.36 -5.41
C GLY A 72 -15.13 0.90 -5.05
N LEU A 73 -14.15 0.21 -4.46
CA LEU A 73 -14.28 -1.19 -4.00
C LEU A 73 -15.46 -1.40 -3.03
N PHE A 74 -15.83 -0.36 -2.28
CA PHE A 74 -16.85 -0.41 -1.25
C PHE A 74 -18.24 0.05 -1.74
N ALA A 75 -18.42 0.29 -3.04
CA ALA A 75 -19.66 0.82 -3.59
C ALA A 75 -20.86 -0.12 -3.43
N ARG A 76 -20.62 -1.44 -3.42
CA ARG A 76 -21.65 -2.48 -3.28
C ARG A 76 -21.13 -3.62 -2.39
N PRO A 77 -22.03 -4.33 -1.67
CA PRO A 77 -21.67 -5.55 -0.97
C PRO A 77 -21.11 -6.60 -1.93
N ALA A 78 -20.02 -7.24 -1.55
CA ALA A 78 -19.36 -8.25 -2.37
C ALA A 78 -18.33 -9.06 -1.54
N ASN A 79 -18.02 -10.26 -2.02
CA ASN A 79 -16.96 -11.10 -1.46
C ASN A 79 -15.83 -11.20 -2.48
N TYR A 80 -14.63 -10.79 -2.08
CA TYR A 80 -13.46 -10.81 -2.97
C TYR A 80 -12.39 -11.77 -2.46
N PRO A 81 -11.84 -12.64 -3.32
CA PRO A 81 -10.62 -13.36 -2.99
C PRO A 81 -9.47 -12.39 -2.73
N VAL A 82 -8.73 -12.60 -1.64
CA VAL A 82 -7.56 -11.78 -1.30
C VAL A 82 -6.30 -12.59 -1.07
N VAL A 83 -5.18 -11.94 -1.34
CA VAL A 83 -3.85 -12.37 -0.89
C VAL A 83 -3.29 -11.32 0.04
N ILE A 84 -2.92 -11.72 1.24
CA ILE A 84 -2.37 -10.84 2.27
C ILE A 84 -0.88 -11.11 2.40
N ARG A 85 -0.06 -10.07 2.49
CA ARG A 85 1.38 -10.15 2.77
C ARG A 85 1.68 -9.44 4.08
N LEU A 86 2.33 -10.16 4.99
CA LEU A 86 2.88 -9.63 6.24
C LEU A 86 4.37 -9.31 6.08
N SER A 87 4.82 -8.19 6.64
CA SER A 87 6.19 -7.68 6.44
C SER A 87 6.67 -6.74 7.56
N SER A 88 7.99 -6.55 7.66
CA SER A 88 8.62 -5.50 8.49
C SER A 88 8.92 -4.29 7.62
N ALA A 89 8.61 -3.07 8.09
CA ALA A 89 8.69 -1.83 7.29
C ALA A 89 10.06 -1.46 6.66
N PRO A 90 11.23 -1.75 7.27
CA PRO A 90 12.52 -1.34 6.70
C PRO A 90 12.75 -1.85 5.27
N GLY A 91 13.49 -1.06 4.49
CA GLY A 91 13.98 -1.40 3.14
C GLY A 91 15.13 -2.41 3.12
N ASP A 92 15.53 -2.90 4.28
CA ASP A 92 16.58 -3.89 4.46
C ASP A 92 16.06 -5.07 5.30
N ILE A 93 16.70 -6.23 5.15
CA ILE A 93 16.32 -7.47 5.84
C ILE A 93 16.98 -7.51 7.21
N HIS A 94 16.15 -7.40 8.25
CA HIS A 94 16.57 -7.43 9.64
C HIS A 94 15.93 -8.58 10.42
N SER A 95 16.50 -8.90 11.59
CA SER A 95 15.86 -9.80 12.56
C SER A 95 14.49 -9.27 12.99
N ASP A 96 13.54 -10.16 13.26
CA ASP A 96 12.21 -9.77 13.76
C ASP A 96 12.23 -9.29 15.21
N THR A 97 13.33 -9.57 15.92
CA THR A 97 13.59 -9.04 17.26
C THR A 97 13.88 -7.53 17.25
N ILE A 98 14.23 -6.95 16.10
CA ILE A 98 14.45 -5.51 15.98
C ILE A 98 13.09 -4.81 15.91
N PRO A 99 12.81 -3.87 16.83
CA PRO A 99 11.60 -3.06 16.80
C PRO A 99 11.51 -2.28 15.49
N ALA A 100 10.44 -2.50 14.75
CA ALA A 100 10.11 -1.71 13.56
C ALA A 100 8.61 -1.84 13.26
N PRO A 101 8.00 -0.87 12.55
CA PRO A 101 6.60 -1.00 12.13
C PRO A 101 6.37 -2.28 11.32
N ARG A 102 5.15 -2.83 11.42
CA ARG A 102 4.74 -4.03 10.70
C ARG A 102 3.68 -3.65 9.68
N GLY A 103 3.84 -4.19 8.47
CA GLY A 103 2.97 -3.93 7.33
C GLY A 103 2.09 -5.12 7.01
N MET A 104 0.82 -4.84 6.72
CA MET A 104 -0.14 -5.78 6.17
C MET A 104 -0.66 -5.21 4.85
N ALA A 105 -0.27 -5.83 3.74
CA ALA A 105 -0.78 -5.47 2.42
C ALA A 105 -1.83 -6.48 1.99
N ILE A 106 -3.01 -6.00 1.61
CA ILE A 106 -4.14 -6.80 1.11
C ILE A 106 -4.26 -6.55 -0.39
N LYS A 107 -4.12 -7.62 -1.17
CA LYS A 107 -4.34 -7.61 -2.62
C LYS A 107 -5.71 -8.20 -2.91
N VAL A 108 -6.60 -7.40 -3.48
CA VAL A 108 -7.99 -7.78 -3.81
C VAL A 108 -8.07 -8.21 -5.27
N ILE A 109 -8.61 -9.40 -5.51
CA ILE A 109 -8.67 -10.03 -6.83
C ILE A 109 -10.11 -9.92 -7.38
N GLY A 110 -10.23 -9.71 -8.69
CA GLY A 110 -11.54 -9.68 -9.37
C GLY A 110 -12.32 -8.38 -9.16
N VAL A 111 -11.62 -7.26 -8.96
CA VAL A 111 -12.25 -5.94 -8.87
C VAL A 111 -12.43 -5.36 -10.27
N ASP A 112 -13.68 -5.01 -10.60
CA ASP A 112 -14.04 -4.32 -11.84
C ASP A 112 -13.85 -2.81 -11.72
N GLY A 113 -13.57 -2.14 -12.84
CA GLY A 113 -13.43 -0.69 -12.92
C GLY A 113 -12.16 -0.22 -13.65
N GLU A 114 -12.12 1.09 -13.90
CA GLU A 114 -10.96 1.73 -14.51
C GLU A 114 -9.75 1.66 -13.56
N ARG A 115 -8.58 1.37 -14.14
CA ARG A 115 -7.34 1.24 -13.39
C ARG A 115 -6.52 2.49 -13.55
N LEU A 116 -5.87 2.91 -12.47
CA LEU A 116 -4.97 4.08 -12.47
C LEU A 116 -3.87 3.98 -13.54
N LEU A 117 -3.36 2.77 -13.81
CA LEU A 117 -2.34 2.54 -14.82
C LEU A 117 -2.88 1.62 -15.94
N PRO A 118 -3.01 2.11 -17.19
CA PRO A 118 -3.66 1.37 -18.27
C PRO A 118 -2.95 0.08 -18.71
N LYS A 119 -1.66 -0.10 -18.36
CA LYS A 119 -0.83 -1.23 -18.84
C LYS A 119 -0.39 -2.24 -17.77
N THR A 120 -0.96 -2.21 -16.56
CA THR A 120 -0.57 -3.18 -15.51
C THR A 120 -1.63 -4.26 -15.28
N ARG A 121 -1.21 -5.53 -15.31
CA ARG A 121 -1.98 -6.70 -14.78
C ARG A 121 -2.22 -6.64 -13.26
N ALA A 122 -1.98 -5.49 -12.62
CA ALA A 122 -1.97 -5.35 -11.17
C ALA A 122 -3.40 -5.19 -10.61
N THR A 123 -3.79 -6.15 -9.80
CA THR A 123 -4.93 -6.16 -8.86
C THR A 123 -4.92 -4.98 -7.88
N THR A 124 -6.10 -4.52 -7.45
CA THR A 124 -6.29 -3.48 -6.42
C THR A 124 -5.52 -3.82 -5.14
N ARG A 125 -4.75 -2.86 -4.61
CA ARG A 125 -3.96 -3.02 -3.39
C ARG A 125 -4.48 -2.07 -2.31
N ILE A 126 -4.71 -2.60 -1.12
CA ILE A 126 -4.94 -1.83 0.09
C ILE A 126 -3.74 -2.08 1.00
N SER A 127 -2.99 -1.05 1.35
CA SER A 127 -1.87 -1.14 2.28
C SER A 127 -2.25 -0.55 3.63
N CYS A 128 -2.14 -1.33 4.70
CA CYS A 128 -2.29 -0.86 6.07
C CYS A 128 -0.94 -0.96 6.79
N SER A 129 -0.42 0.18 7.24
CA SER A 129 0.76 0.26 8.11
C SER A 129 0.29 0.46 9.54
N SER A 130 0.72 -0.41 10.45
CA SER A 130 0.49 -0.25 11.89
C SER A 130 1.77 0.27 12.54
N THR A 131 1.69 1.43 13.18
CA THR A 131 2.74 1.96 14.05
C THR A 131 2.53 1.37 15.44
N SER A 132 3.26 0.31 15.78
CA SER A 132 3.33 -0.13 17.17
C SER A 132 4.22 0.84 17.95
N ARG A 133 3.63 1.71 18.77
CA ARG A 133 4.37 2.32 19.89
C ARG A 133 4.55 1.26 20.99
N PRO A 134 5.68 1.28 21.72
CA PRO A 134 5.89 0.38 22.86
C PRO A 134 4.82 0.56 23.93
#